data_AF-A0A9X3NK97-F1
#
_entry.id   AF-A0A9X3NK97-F1
#
_cell.length_a   1.000
_cell.length_b   1.000
_cell.length_c   1.000
_cell.angle_alpha   90.00
_cell.angle_beta   90.00
_cell.angle_gamma   90.00
#
_symmetry.space_group_name_H-M   'P 1'
#
loop_
_entity.id
_entity.type
_entity.pdbx_description
1 polymer ?
#
loop_
_entity_poly.entity_id
_entity_poly.type
_entity_poly.pdbx_seq_one_letter_code
_entity_poly.pdbx_strand_id
1 'polypeptide(L)'
;MPRITALDRVVQHAAVLGDPRTWELSGVQENLALAVIDAVWSIGVRAGGVANVLARHRALVETTTPAELAAFIDGLGGPEAYADAVKNRQRTSTTNGILKAEAVHREAVILAEAGVVDVSGLSDEVRAAWMTVPGQKSGTSWDALLIVTGHDTVKADRMLRRFVAAATKTTEARVSAAKAHELVVAAAGRLGVSARALDNAIWSYESAAPARKTRATAAGSS
;
A
#
# COMPACT_ATOMS: atom_id res chain seq x y z
N MET A 1 -30.59 -14.78 21.15
CA MET A 1 -29.15 -14.88 20.82
C MET A 1 -28.72 -13.60 20.14
N PRO A 2 -27.64 -12.93 20.57
CA PRO A 2 -27.13 -11.74 19.87
C PRO A 2 -26.71 -12.12 18.45
N ARG A 3 -27.07 -11.30 17.47
CA ARG A 3 -26.77 -11.51 16.05
C ARG A 3 -25.30 -11.17 15.83
N ILE A 4 -24.48 -12.15 15.38
CA ILE A 4 -23.06 -11.93 15.05
C ILE A 4 -22.96 -10.88 13.95
N THR A 5 -22.28 -9.77 14.24
CA THR A 5 -22.11 -8.63 13.33
C THR A 5 -21.02 -8.90 12.28
N ALA A 6 -20.91 -8.03 11.25
CA ALA A 6 -19.79 -8.09 10.31
C ALA A 6 -18.44 -7.86 11.01
N LEU A 7 -18.38 -6.96 11.99
CA LEU A 7 -17.19 -6.72 12.80
C LEU A 7 -16.80 -7.96 13.60
N ASP A 8 -17.75 -8.63 14.26
CA ASP A 8 -17.48 -9.87 14.99
C ASP A 8 -16.86 -10.94 14.09
N ARG A 9 -17.35 -11.05 12.84
CA ARG A 9 -16.80 -11.98 11.86
C ARG A 9 -15.36 -11.63 11.47
N VAL A 10 -15.05 -10.35 11.27
CA VAL A 10 -13.67 -9.91 10.93
C VAL A 10 -12.73 -10.18 12.10
N VAL A 11 -13.13 -9.86 13.33
CA VAL A 11 -12.34 -10.14 14.54
C VAL A 11 -12.11 -11.64 14.71
N GLN A 12 -13.14 -12.46 14.54
CA GLN A 12 -12.99 -13.92 14.59
C GLN A 12 -12.09 -14.45 13.46
N HIS A 13 -12.21 -13.89 12.26
CA HIS A 13 -11.41 -14.31 11.12
C HIS A 13 -9.94 -13.96 11.26
N ALA A 14 -9.60 -12.88 11.99
CA ALA A 14 -8.21 -12.50 12.26
C ALA A 14 -7.38 -13.61 12.94
N ALA A 15 -8.01 -14.60 13.57
CA ALA A 15 -7.33 -15.79 14.09
C ALA A 15 -6.55 -16.57 13.01
N VAL A 16 -6.92 -16.48 11.72
CA VAL A 16 -6.17 -17.12 10.62
C VAL A 16 -4.80 -16.48 10.37
N LEU A 17 -4.57 -15.29 10.94
CA LEU A 17 -3.32 -14.53 10.83
C LEU A 17 -2.33 -14.91 11.95
N GLY A 18 -2.68 -15.82 12.85
CA GLY A 18 -1.85 -16.20 14.00
C GLY A 18 -2.02 -15.29 15.21
N ASP A 19 -1.02 -15.28 16.09
CA ASP A 19 -1.03 -14.49 17.34
C ASP A 19 -0.83 -13.00 17.04
N PRO A 20 -1.78 -12.11 17.40
CA PRO A 20 -1.66 -10.67 17.17
C PRO A 20 -0.41 -10.02 17.76
N ARG A 21 0.17 -10.61 18.81
CA ARG A 21 1.42 -10.12 19.44
C ARG A 21 2.65 -10.32 18.56
N THR A 22 2.54 -11.15 17.53
CA THR A 22 3.61 -11.46 16.58
C THR A 22 3.49 -10.67 15.28
N TRP A 23 2.44 -9.85 15.12
CA TRP A 23 2.27 -9.04 13.93
C TRP A 23 3.30 -7.91 13.93
N GLU A 24 4.31 -8.07 13.08
CA GLU A 24 5.40 -7.11 12.97
C GLU A 24 4.90 -5.78 12.40
N LEU A 25 5.40 -4.70 12.99
CA LEU A 25 5.31 -3.38 12.39
C LEU A 25 6.48 -3.23 11.43
N SER A 26 6.19 -3.06 10.14
CA SER A 26 7.16 -2.50 9.21
C SER A 26 7.70 -1.19 9.78
N GLY A 27 9.02 -1.00 9.68
CA GLY A 27 9.66 0.26 10.09
C GLY A 27 9.01 1.47 9.44
N VAL A 28 9.04 2.61 10.12
CA VAL A 28 8.53 3.88 9.57
C VAL A 28 9.55 4.41 8.57
N GLN A 29 9.09 4.78 7.39
CA GLN A 29 9.87 5.49 6.39
C GLN A 29 9.77 6.99 6.67
N GLU A 30 10.77 7.54 7.34
CA GLU A 30 10.85 8.98 7.65
C GLU A 30 11.25 9.82 6.43
N ASN A 31 11.92 9.22 5.45
CA ASN A 31 12.29 9.88 4.20
C ASN A 31 11.09 9.91 3.23
N LEU A 32 10.47 11.08 3.08
CA LEU A 32 9.25 11.24 2.29
C LEU A 32 9.47 10.95 0.80
N ALA A 33 10.64 11.26 0.24
CA ALA A 33 10.97 10.90 -1.14
C ALA A 33 10.91 9.37 -1.36
N LEU A 34 11.49 8.61 -0.45
CA LEU A 34 11.45 7.15 -0.50
C LEU A 34 10.04 6.60 -0.22
N ALA A 35 9.28 7.26 0.65
CA ALA A 35 7.90 6.90 0.93
C ALA A 35 6.99 7.06 -0.31
N VAL A 36 7.17 8.12 -1.10
CA VAL A 36 6.45 8.31 -2.39
C VAL A 36 6.76 7.16 -3.36
N ILE A 37 8.04 6.81 -3.52
CA ILE A 37 8.47 5.69 -4.36
C ILE A 37 7.81 4.38 -3.88
N ASP A 38 7.87 4.08 -2.59
CA ASP A 38 7.27 2.88 -2.02
C ASP A 38 5.75 2.83 -2.25
N ALA A 39 5.06 3.92 -1.92
CA ALA A 39 3.62 4.07 -2.05
C ALA A 39 3.11 3.74 -3.46
N VAL A 40 3.73 4.29 -4.50
CA VAL A 40 3.33 4.03 -5.90
C VAL A 40 3.67 2.62 -6.34
N TRP A 41 4.90 2.16 -6.05
CA TRP A 41 5.34 0.86 -6.53
C TRP A 41 4.69 -0.30 -5.80
N SER A 42 4.22 -0.11 -4.57
CA SER A 42 3.47 -1.11 -3.79
C SER A 42 2.09 -1.48 -4.38
N ILE A 43 1.53 -0.65 -5.27
CA ILE A 43 0.20 -0.89 -5.83
C ILE A 43 0.22 -1.97 -6.91
N GLY A 44 -0.58 -3.03 -6.74
CA GLY A 44 -0.80 -4.03 -7.78
C GLY A 44 0.40 -4.94 -8.08
N VAL A 45 1.39 -5.01 -7.20
CA VAL A 45 2.58 -5.88 -7.35
C VAL A 45 2.61 -6.98 -6.30
N ARG A 46 3.35 -8.06 -6.59
CA ARG A 46 3.75 -9.06 -5.58
C ARG A 46 4.97 -8.55 -4.80
N ALA A 47 5.09 -8.97 -3.54
CA ALA A 47 6.22 -8.68 -2.66
C ALA A 47 7.58 -8.86 -3.36
N GLY A 48 8.52 -7.92 -3.13
CA GLY A 48 9.91 -7.96 -3.62
C GLY A 48 10.25 -7.00 -4.76
N GLY A 49 9.26 -6.56 -5.56
CA GLY A 49 9.51 -5.62 -6.66
C GLY A 49 9.93 -4.21 -6.20
N VAL A 50 9.35 -3.73 -5.11
CA VAL A 50 9.55 -2.36 -4.59
C VAL A 50 10.93 -2.19 -3.95
N ALA A 51 11.39 -3.17 -3.17
CA ALA A 51 12.69 -3.13 -2.51
C ALA A 51 13.85 -2.93 -3.51
N ASN A 52 13.76 -3.55 -4.68
CA ASN A 52 14.74 -3.37 -5.75
C ASN A 52 14.73 -1.95 -6.35
N VAL A 53 13.55 -1.33 -6.46
CA VAL A 53 13.43 0.07 -6.94
C VAL A 53 14.07 1.01 -5.92
N LEU A 54 13.72 0.86 -4.64
CA LEU A 54 14.28 1.67 -3.55
C LEU A 54 15.80 1.51 -3.44
N ALA A 55 16.32 0.28 -3.55
CA ALA A 55 17.76 0.03 -3.50
C ALA A 55 18.51 0.69 -4.67
N ARG A 56 17.93 0.67 -5.87
CA ARG A 56 18.54 1.32 -7.05
C ARG A 56 18.47 2.83 -6.97
N HIS A 57 17.35 3.39 -6.50
CA HIS A 57 17.23 4.83 -6.26
C HIS A 57 18.33 5.32 -5.31
N ARG A 58 18.48 4.68 -4.15
CA ARG A 58 19.52 5.01 -3.16
C ARG A 58 20.95 4.88 -3.70
N ALA A 59 21.18 4.00 -4.67
CA ALA A 59 22.47 3.84 -5.32
C ALA A 59 22.77 4.95 -6.35
N LEU A 60 21.75 5.67 -6.82
CA LEU A 60 21.88 6.76 -7.77
C LEU A 60 21.99 8.12 -7.06
N VAL A 61 21.24 8.32 -5.98
CA VAL A 61 21.12 9.61 -5.30
C VAL A 61 20.63 9.45 -3.86
N GLU A 62 21.01 10.41 -3.01
CA GLU A 62 20.37 10.63 -1.73
C GLU A 62 19.38 11.81 -1.86
N THR A 63 18.10 11.49 -1.86
CA THR A 63 16.99 12.46 -1.83
C THR A 63 16.18 12.22 -0.57
N THR A 64 15.82 13.29 0.12
CA THR A 64 15.06 13.28 1.37
C THR A 64 13.67 13.88 1.21
N THR A 65 13.53 14.89 0.36
CA THR A 65 12.27 15.61 0.13
C THR A 65 11.64 15.30 -1.23
N PRO A 66 10.33 15.51 -1.40
CA PRO A 66 9.67 15.41 -2.70
C PRO A 66 10.26 16.35 -3.75
N ALA A 67 10.68 17.56 -3.36
CA ALA A 67 11.30 18.52 -4.26
C ALA A 67 12.65 18.01 -4.82
N GLU A 68 13.49 17.42 -3.97
CA GLU A 68 14.75 16.80 -4.39
C GLU A 68 14.51 15.60 -5.32
N LEU A 69 13.48 14.79 -5.03
CA LEU A 69 13.10 13.67 -5.89
C LEU A 69 12.65 14.14 -7.28
N ALA A 70 11.78 15.15 -7.35
CA ALA A 70 11.33 15.71 -8.61
C ALA A 70 12.50 16.28 -9.43
N ALA A 71 13.32 17.13 -8.81
CA ALA A 71 14.50 17.72 -9.44
C ALA A 71 15.49 16.67 -9.94
N PHE A 72 15.70 15.59 -9.18
CA PHE A 72 16.55 14.48 -9.61
C PHE A 72 15.99 13.75 -10.85
N ILE A 73 14.69 13.47 -10.87
CA ILE A 73 14.04 12.81 -12.02
C ILE A 73 14.13 13.70 -13.26
N ASP A 74 13.87 15.00 -13.13
CA ASP A 74 14.04 15.96 -14.23
C ASP A 74 15.49 16.01 -14.73
N GLY A 75 16.46 16.07 -13.81
CA GLY A 75 17.88 16.07 -14.11
C GLY A 75 18.39 14.80 -14.81
N LEU A 76 17.74 13.65 -14.58
CA LEU A 76 18.02 12.40 -15.31
C LEU A 76 17.50 12.39 -16.75
N GLY A 77 16.68 13.37 -17.15
CA GLY A 77 15.98 13.39 -18.43
C GLY A 77 14.52 12.94 -18.35
N GLY A 78 13.93 12.96 -17.16
CA GLY A 78 12.51 12.73 -16.92
C GLY A 78 12.13 11.30 -16.52
N PRO A 79 10.82 11.03 -16.39
CA PRO A 79 10.31 9.77 -15.83
C PRO A 79 10.72 8.50 -16.58
N GLU A 80 10.84 8.55 -17.91
CA GLU A 80 11.29 7.42 -18.72
C GLU A 80 12.73 7.03 -18.40
N ALA A 81 13.63 8.02 -18.29
CA ALA A 81 15.02 7.81 -17.93
C ALA A 81 15.14 7.27 -16.49
N TYR A 82 14.32 7.81 -15.57
CA TYR A 82 14.25 7.31 -14.20
C TYR A 82 13.76 5.86 -14.16
N ALA A 83 12.73 5.49 -14.93
CA ALA A 83 12.24 4.12 -15.02
C ALA A 83 13.32 3.12 -15.50
N ASP A 84 14.17 3.55 -16.44
CA ASP A 84 15.29 2.75 -16.94
C ASP A 84 16.42 2.66 -15.92
N ALA A 85 16.73 3.76 -15.23
CA ALA A 85 17.75 3.80 -14.17
C ALA A 85 17.41 2.86 -12.99
N VAL A 86 16.14 2.84 -12.55
CA VAL A 86 15.67 1.91 -11.50
C VAL A 86 15.29 0.53 -12.06
N LYS A 87 15.44 0.32 -13.37
CA LYS A 87 15.16 -0.94 -14.08
C LYS A 87 13.74 -1.46 -13.82
N ASN A 88 12.76 -0.57 -13.82
CA ASN A 88 11.35 -0.92 -13.59
C ASN A 88 10.42 0.00 -14.40
N ARG A 89 9.85 -0.55 -15.47
CA ARG A 89 8.91 0.13 -16.37
C ARG A 89 7.44 -0.26 -16.13
N GLN A 90 7.10 -0.68 -14.91
CA GLN A 90 5.72 -0.99 -14.56
C GLN A 90 4.80 0.22 -14.76
N ARG A 91 3.55 -0.05 -15.12
CA ARG A 91 2.52 0.97 -15.35
C ARG A 91 1.47 0.95 -14.23
N THR A 92 0.78 2.08 -14.07
CA THR A 92 -0.34 2.20 -13.12
C THR A 92 -1.56 1.38 -13.53
N SER A 93 -1.65 0.98 -14.81
CA SER A 93 -2.65 0.08 -15.37
C SER A 93 -2.08 -0.65 -16.60
N THR A 94 -2.52 -1.88 -16.84
CA THR A 94 -2.12 -2.69 -18.00
C THR A 94 -2.77 -2.27 -19.32
N THR A 95 -3.86 -1.49 -19.27
CA THR A 95 -4.60 -1.09 -20.47
C THR A 95 -4.18 0.28 -20.96
N ASN A 96 -4.22 1.30 -20.09
CA ASN A 96 -3.96 2.71 -20.45
C ASN A 96 -3.19 3.46 -19.34
N GLY A 97 -2.35 2.76 -18.57
CA GLY A 97 -1.63 3.37 -17.45
C GLY A 97 -0.36 4.11 -17.87
N ILE A 98 -0.05 5.20 -17.19
CA ILE A 98 1.27 5.84 -17.24
C ILE A 98 2.33 4.96 -16.58
N LEU A 99 3.61 5.27 -16.79
CA LEU A 99 4.68 4.63 -16.04
C LEU A 99 4.54 4.97 -14.55
N LYS A 100 4.86 4.02 -13.67
CA LYS A 100 4.91 4.31 -12.23
C LYS A 100 5.96 5.36 -11.88
N ALA A 101 7.07 5.39 -12.61
CA ALA A 101 8.06 6.46 -12.52
C ALA A 101 7.44 7.84 -12.84
N GLU A 102 6.54 7.92 -13.81
CA GLU A 102 5.82 9.14 -14.16
C GLU A 102 4.81 9.54 -13.08
N ALA A 103 4.13 8.57 -12.48
CA ALA A 103 3.27 8.82 -11.34
C ALA A 103 4.06 9.37 -10.14
N VAL A 104 5.17 8.73 -9.77
CA VAL A 104 6.08 9.20 -8.72
C VAL A 104 6.58 10.61 -8.97
N HIS A 105 6.98 10.91 -10.20
CA HIS A 105 7.42 12.26 -10.55
C HIS A 105 6.31 13.30 -10.32
N ARG A 106 5.11 13.06 -10.87
CA ARG A 106 3.97 13.98 -10.73
C ARG A 106 3.54 14.15 -9.27
N GLU A 107 3.55 13.09 -8.48
CA GLU A 107 3.22 13.14 -7.06
C GLU A 107 4.29 13.89 -6.24
N ALA A 108 5.58 13.69 -6.57
CA ALA A 108 6.67 14.44 -5.97
C ALA A 108 6.55 15.95 -6.27
N VAL A 109 6.20 16.31 -7.52
CA VAL A 109 5.91 17.70 -7.91
C VAL A 109 4.72 18.25 -7.14
N ILE A 110 3.60 17.52 -7.04
CA ILE A 110 2.41 17.95 -6.27
C ILE A 110 2.78 18.25 -4.80
N LEU A 111 3.54 17.36 -4.17
CA LEU A 111 3.99 17.57 -2.79
C LEU A 111 4.93 18.77 -2.67
N ALA A 112 5.86 18.93 -3.61
CA ALA A 112 6.79 20.05 -3.63
C ALA A 112 6.08 21.40 -3.82
N GLU A 113 5.12 21.48 -4.75
CA GLU A 113 4.30 22.68 -5.00
C GLU A 113 3.43 23.04 -3.79
N ALA A 114 2.97 22.04 -3.03
CA ALA A 114 2.26 22.23 -1.77
C ALA A 114 3.19 22.56 -0.58
N GLY A 115 4.51 22.61 -0.77
CA GLY A 115 5.49 22.88 0.29
C GLY A 115 5.67 21.74 1.29
N VAL A 116 5.25 20.51 0.93
CA VAL A 116 5.33 19.34 1.80
C VAL A 116 6.75 18.78 1.77
N VAL A 117 7.47 18.95 2.88
CA VAL A 117 8.84 18.44 3.05
C VAL A 117 8.91 17.19 3.92
N ASP A 118 7.91 16.98 4.79
CA ASP A 118 7.80 15.83 5.69
C ASP A 118 6.35 15.40 5.89
N VAL A 119 6.17 14.32 6.67
CA VAL A 119 4.88 13.65 6.91
C VAL A 119 3.81 14.54 7.55
N SER A 120 4.20 15.61 8.25
CA SER A 120 3.27 16.53 8.91
C SER A 120 2.52 17.42 7.91
N GLY A 121 3.04 17.58 6.69
CA GLY A 121 2.39 18.33 5.61
C GLY A 121 1.36 17.53 4.82
N LEU A 122 1.12 16.26 5.14
CA LEU A 122 0.11 15.46 4.47
C LEU A 122 -1.30 15.89 4.92
N SER A 123 -2.11 16.39 3.98
CA SER A 123 -3.47 16.88 4.24
C SER A 123 -4.51 16.34 3.24
N ASP A 124 -5.79 16.62 3.48
CA ASP A 124 -6.88 16.25 2.56
C ASP A 124 -6.79 17.01 1.23
N GLU A 125 -6.30 18.25 1.23
CA GLU A 125 -6.06 19.03 0.02
C GLU A 125 -4.94 18.40 -0.82
N VAL A 126 -3.84 18.01 -0.18
CA VAL A 126 -2.73 17.31 -0.84
C VAL A 126 -3.19 15.96 -1.38
N ARG A 127 -4.01 15.23 -0.61
CA ARG A 127 -4.65 13.98 -1.05
C ARG A 127 -5.50 14.19 -2.30
N ALA A 128 -6.29 15.26 -2.35
CA ALA A 128 -7.13 15.56 -3.50
C ALA A 128 -6.29 15.79 -4.76
N ALA A 129 -5.18 16.52 -4.64
CA ALA A 129 -4.23 16.73 -5.74
C ALA A 129 -3.54 15.43 -6.16
N TRP A 130 -3.03 14.63 -5.21
CA TRP A 130 -2.41 13.32 -5.44
C TRP A 130 -3.31 12.40 -6.30
N MET A 131 -4.60 12.36 -5.99
CA MET A 131 -5.57 11.50 -6.68
C MET A 131 -5.89 11.95 -8.13
N THR A 132 -5.42 13.12 -8.57
CA THR A 132 -5.55 13.57 -9.96
C THR A 132 -4.58 12.86 -10.92
N VAL A 133 -3.50 12.27 -10.40
CA VAL A 133 -2.49 11.58 -11.20
C VAL A 133 -3.09 10.32 -11.88
N PRO A 134 -2.85 10.10 -13.19
CA PRO A 134 -3.41 8.94 -13.89
C PRO A 134 -3.11 7.60 -13.24
N GLY A 135 -4.17 6.89 -12.81
CA GLY A 135 -4.08 5.62 -12.10
C GLY A 135 -4.15 5.72 -10.57
N GLN A 136 -4.18 6.93 -10.01
CA GLN A 136 -4.21 7.17 -8.54
C GLN A 136 -5.59 7.53 -7.98
N LYS A 137 -6.61 7.65 -8.84
CA LYS A 137 -7.98 8.04 -8.48
C LYS A 137 -8.62 7.22 -7.35
N SER A 138 -8.17 6.00 -7.09
CA SER A 138 -8.69 5.19 -6.00
C SER A 138 -8.25 5.65 -4.61
N GLY A 139 -7.15 6.41 -4.50
CA GLY A 139 -6.52 6.76 -3.22
C GLY A 139 -5.66 5.65 -2.62
N THR A 140 -5.55 4.48 -3.25
CA THR A 140 -4.83 3.34 -2.66
C THR A 140 -3.34 3.62 -2.43
N SER A 141 -2.69 4.37 -3.33
CA SER A 141 -1.29 4.81 -3.16
C SER A 141 -1.15 5.86 -2.05
N TRP A 142 -2.15 6.72 -1.87
CA TRP A 142 -2.18 7.65 -0.74
C TRP A 142 -2.27 6.89 0.60
N ASP A 143 -3.18 5.91 0.71
CA ASP A 143 -3.27 5.08 1.91
C ASP A 143 -1.96 4.31 2.15
N ALA A 144 -1.30 3.84 1.09
CA ALA A 144 0.03 3.24 1.18
C ALA A 144 1.08 4.22 1.73
N LEU A 145 1.09 5.47 1.24
CA LEU A 145 1.97 6.53 1.73
C LEU A 145 1.78 6.76 3.24
N LEU A 146 0.53 6.87 3.70
CA LEU A 146 0.21 7.04 5.12
C LEU A 146 0.73 5.87 5.96
N ILE A 147 0.56 4.64 5.51
CA ILE A 147 1.05 3.44 6.22
C ILE A 147 2.56 3.42 6.34
N VAL A 148 3.28 3.61 5.22
CA VAL A 148 4.76 3.55 5.25
C VAL A 148 5.35 4.70 6.05
N THR A 149 4.67 5.85 6.12
CA THR A 149 5.04 7.00 6.96
C THR A 149 4.57 6.89 8.41
N GLY A 150 3.96 5.76 8.81
CA GLY A 150 3.68 5.45 10.21
C GLY A 150 2.31 5.88 10.73
N HIS A 151 1.42 6.38 9.88
CA HIS A 151 0.03 6.65 10.26
C HIS A 151 -0.68 5.33 10.61
N ASP A 152 -1.45 5.34 11.70
CA ASP A 152 -2.19 4.15 12.12
C ASP A 152 -3.48 3.99 11.31
N THR A 153 -3.32 3.44 10.10
CA THR A 153 -4.38 3.29 9.12
C THR A 153 -4.24 1.98 8.34
N VAL A 154 -5.21 1.68 7.47
CA VAL A 154 -5.19 0.49 6.60
C VAL A 154 -5.36 0.87 5.14
N LYS A 155 -4.76 0.07 4.26
CA LYS A 155 -4.84 0.27 2.83
C LYS A 155 -5.99 -0.56 2.32
N ALA A 156 -7.08 0.10 1.92
CA ALA A 156 -8.32 -0.56 1.53
C ALA A 156 -8.28 -1.21 0.13
N ASP A 157 -7.19 -1.89 -0.17
CA ASP A 157 -6.90 -2.51 -1.44
C ASP A 157 -7.65 -3.84 -1.62
N ARG A 158 -7.29 -4.54 -2.69
CA ARG A 158 -7.82 -5.86 -3.01
C ARG A 158 -7.54 -6.90 -1.92
N MET A 159 -6.39 -6.87 -1.25
CA MET A 159 -6.06 -7.85 -0.21
C MET A 159 -6.95 -7.64 1.01
N LEU A 160 -7.09 -6.39 1.46
CA LEU A 160 -7.97 -6.06 2.58
C LEU A 160 -9.43 -6.43 2.29
N ARG A 161 -9.91 -6.08 1.10
CA ARG A 161 -11.28 -6.40 0.66
C ARG A 161 -11.53 -7.91 0.54
N ARG A 162 -10.54 -8.69 0.08
CA ARG A 162 -10.63 -10.16 0.04
C ARG A 162 -10.71 -10.77 1.43
N PHE A 163 -9.87 -10.28 2.35
CA PHE A 163 -9.88 -10.75 3.74
C PHE A 163 -11.24 -10.49 4.40
N VAL A 164 -11.78 -9.28 4.24
CA VAL A 164 -13.12 -8.93 4.74
C VAL A 164 -14.21 -9.75 4.05
N ALA A 165 -14.10 -9.99 2.74
CA ALA A 165 -15.05 -10.81 2.01
C ALA A 165 -15.06 -12.26 2.52
N ALA A 166 -13.89 -12.84 2.78
CA ALA A 166 -13.75 -14.17 3.37
C ALA A 166 -14.37 -14.24 4.77
N ALA A 167 -14.06 -13.27 5.64
CA ALA A 167 -14.62 -13.17 6.99
C ALA A 167 -16.15 -13.09 6.97
N THR A 168 -16.70 -12.27 6.07
CA THR A 168 -18.14 -12.01 5.98
C THR A 168 -18.90 -12.99 5.07
N LYS A 169 -18.21 -14.00 4.53
CA LYS A 169 -18.78 -15.02 3.63
C LYS A 169 -19.48 -14.40 2.40
N THR A 170 -18.84 -13.40 1.82
CA THR A 170 -19.32 -12.71 0.61
C THR A 170 -18.21 -12.65 -0.45
N THR A 171 -18.46 -11.93 -1.55
CA THR A 171 -17.48 -11.74 -2.63
C THR A 171 -16.74 -10.41 -2.48
N GLU A 172 -15.50 -10.34 -2.98
CA GLU A 172 -14.69 -9.11 -3.02
C GLU A 172 -15.47 -7.93 -3.62
N ALA A 173 -16.25 -8.19 -4.69
CA ALA A 173 -17.07 -7.19 -5.39
C ALA A 173 -18.17 -6.57 -4.51
N ARG A 174 -18.62 -7.26 -3.46
CA ARG A 174 -19.65 -6.77 -2.52
C ARG A 174 -19.08 -6.00 -1.33
N VAL A 175 -17.76 -5.98 -1.17
CA VAL A 175 -17.09 -5.22 -0.12
C VAL A 175 -16.52 -3.95 -0.73
N SER A 176 -17.06 -2.80 -0.36
CA SER A 176 -16.48 -1.50 -0.77
C SER A 176 -15.16 -1.25 -0.02
N ALA A 177 -14.27 -0.44 -0.61
CA ALA A 177 -13.02 -0.05 0.04
C ALA A 177 -13.29 0.65 1.39
N ALA A 178 -14.22 1.61 1.42
CA ALA A 178 -14.63 2.29 2.64
C ALA A 178 -15.12 1.31 3.72
N LYS A 179 -15.92 0.30 3.34
CA LYS A 179 -16.41 -0.69 4.32
C LYS A 179 -15.31 -1.61 4.82
N ALA A 180 -14.38 -2.02 3.95
CA ALA A 180 -13.23 -2.82 4.35
C ALA A 180 -12.35 -2.04 5.34
N HIS A 181 -12.08 -0.76 5.04
CA HIS A 181 -11.32 0.13 5.91
C HIS A 181 -11.96 0.24 7.30
N GLU A 182 -13.24 0.63 7.36
CA GLU A 182 -14.00 0.77 8.61
C GLU A 182 -13.98 -0.51 9.46
N LEU A 183 -14.24 -1.67 8.83
CA LEU A 183 -14.29 -2.94 9.54
C LEU A 183 -12.93 -3.38 10.08
N VAL A 184 -11.84 -3.16 9.35
CA VAL A 184 -10.51 -3.57 9.79
C VAL A 184 -9.96 -2.63 10.86
N VAL A 185 -10.16 -1.32 10.73
CA VAL A 185 -9.78 -0.35 11.79
C VAL A 185 -10.54 -0.68 13.09
N ALA A 186 -11.84 -0.93 13.00
CA ALA A 186 -12.63 -1.33 14.18
C ALA A 186 -12.19 -2.69 14.75
N ALA A 187 -11.77 -3.64 13.89
CA ALA A 187 -11.25 -4.92 14.33
C ALA A 187 -9.91 -4.78 15.06
N ALA A 188 -9.00 -3.93 14.57
CA ALA A 188 -7.73 -3.62 15.22
C ALA A 188 -7.96 -3.08 16.65
N GLY A 189 -8.87 -2.11 16.81
CA GLY A 189 -9.25 -1.58 18.12
C GLY A 189 -9.79 -2.64 19.07
N ARG A 190 -10.58 -3.60 18.56
CA ARG A 190 -11.09 -4.73 19.35
C ARG A 190 -10.05 -5.78 19.71
N LEU A 191 -9.01 -5.93 18.88
CA LEU A 191 -7.91 -6.85 19.11
C LEU A 191 -6.80 -6.23 19.97
N GLY A 192 -6.87 -4.92 20.25
CA GLY A 192 -5.85 -4.21 21.02
C GLY A 192 -4.54 -4.04 20.26
N VAL A 193 -4.59 -3.97 18.92
CA VAL A 193 -3.42 -3.75 18.06
C VAL A 193 -3.61 -2.49 17.21
N SER A 194 -2.51 -1.94 16.70
CA SER A 194 -2.57 -0.87 15.69
C SER A 194 -3.22 -1.39 14.39
N ALA A 195 -3.98 -0.54 13.71
CA ALA A 195 -4.52 -0.81 12.38
C ALA A 195 -3.42 -1.17 11.37
N ARG A 196 -2.26 -0.50 11.47
CA ARG A 196 -1.09 -0.76 10.61
C ARG A 196 -0.54 -2.19 10.77
N ALA A 197 -0.44 -2.70 12.00
CA ALA A 197 -0.01 -4.08 12.26
C ALA A 197 -0.98 -5.10 11.65
N LEU A 198 -2.29 -4.85 11.79
CA LEU A 198 -3.32 -5.73 11.21
C LEU A 198 -3.29 -5.70 9.67
N ASP A 199 -3.07 -4.52 9.05
CA ASP A 199 -2.89 -4.39 7.60
C ASP A 199 -1.69 -5.22 7.10
N ASN A 200 -0.53 -5.08 7.73
CA ASN A 200 0.68 -5.85 7.40
C ASN A 200 0.45 -7.37 7.52
N ALA A 201 -0.25 -7.81 8.58
CA ALA A 201 -0.57 -9.22 8.81
C ALA A 201 -1.52 -9.76 7.73
N ILE A 202 -2.58 -9.01 7.39
CA ILE A 202 -3.50 -9.36 6.30
C ILE A 202 -2.77 -9.43 4.97
N TRP A 203 -1.95 -8.44 4.66
CA TRP A 203 -1.17 -8.40 3.42
C TRP A 203 -0.24 -9.61 3.29
N SER A 204 0.47 -9.96 4.36
CA SER A 204 1.36 -11.12 4.40
C SER A 204 0.59 -12.43 4.17
N TYR A 205 -0.57 -12.56 4.83
CA TYR A 205 -1.45 -13.73 4.70
C TYR A 205 -2.05 -13.88 3.30
N GLU A 206 -2.51 -12.79 2.69
CA GLU A 206 -3.12 -12.78 1.35
C GLU A 206 -2.07 -12.96 0.24
N SER A 207 -0.87 -12.38 0.42
CA SER A 207 0.25 -12.56 -0.50
C SER A 207 0.73 -14.01 -0.58
N ALA A 208 0.68 -14.74 0.54
CA ALA A 208 1.03 -16.17 0.61
C ALA A 208 -0.09 -17.12 0.11
N ALA A 209 -1.29 -16.61 -0.19
CA ALA A 209 -2.45 -17.46 -0.53
C ALA A 209 -2.24 -18.40 -1.74
N PRO A 210 -1.55 -18.02 -2.83
CA PRO A 210 -1.24 -18.94 -3.92
C PRO A 210 -0.42 -20.16 -3.47
N ALA A 211 0.63 -19.94 -2.67
CA ALA A 211 1.47 -21.02 -2.14
C ALA A 211 0.69 -21.93 -1.19
N ARG A 212 -0.20 -21.36 -0.37
CA ARG A 212 -1.09 -22.13 0.53
C ARG A 212 -2.05 -23.04 -0.25
N LYS A 213 -2.62 -22.57 -1.37
CA LYS A 213 -3.49 -23.39 -2.22
C LYS A 213 -2.73 -24.56 -2.85
N THR A 214 -1.53 -24.34 -3.37
CA THR A 214 -0.68 -25.40 -3.94
C THR A 214 -0.33 -26.47 -2.90
N ARG A 215 -0.03 -26.07 -1.66
CA ARG A 215 0.28 -27.02 -0.58
C ARG A 215 -0.95 -27.84 -0.16
N ALA A 216 -2.13 -27.23 -0.14
CA ALA A 216 -3.37 -27.93 0.19
C ALA A 216 -3.79 -28.94 -0.89
N THR A 217 -3.61 -28.62 -2.18
CA THR A 217 -3.88 -29.57 -3.27
C THR A 217 -2.90 -30.74 -3.27
N ALA A 218 -1.63 -30.51 -2.92
CA ALA A 218 -0.63 -31.57 -2.81
C ALA A 218 -0.91 -32.51 -1.63
N ALA A 219 -1.38 -32.00 -0.50
CA ALA A 219 -1.70 -32.79 0.69
C ALA A 219 -3.01 -33.59 0.61
N GLY A 220 -3.95 -33.21 -0.27
CA GLY A 220 -5.22 -33.92 -0.49
C GLY A 220 -5.17 -34.99 -1.59
N SER A 221 -3.98 -35.23 -2.16
CA SER A 221 -3.75 -36.20 -3.25
C SER A 221 -2.95 -37.43 -2.77
N SER A 222 -2.90 -37.67 -1.45
CA SER A 222 -2.18 -38.78 -0.80
C SER A 222 -3.12 -39.62 0.04
#